data_AF-A0A931ZST3-F1
#
_entry.id   AF-A0A931ZST3-F1
#
_cell.length_a   1.000
_cell.length_b   1.000
_cell.length_c   1.000
_cell.angle_alpha   90.00
_cell.angle_beta   90.00
_cell.angle_gamma   90.00
#
_symmetry.space_group_name_H-M   'P 1'
#
loop_
_entity.id
_entity.type
_entity.pdbx_description
1 polymer ?
#
loop_
_entity_poly.entity_id
_entity_poly.type
_entity_poly.pdbx_seq_one_letter_code
_entity_poly.pdbx_strand_id
1 'polypeptide(L)'
;MLLTIAAAVVVLGAVIFVHEVGHFLAAKATGVGVIRFSIGFGPATPLRFRRGDTEYVLSWFPLGGYVMMASEEETSDETGGVRALEGGPAQRAFPPEQQFESKPLWARILVITAGVLMNAAFAWGLYAALALGYGSREDPTTVMA
;
A
#
# COMPACT_ATOMS: atom_id res chain seq x y z
N MET A 1 -8.11 -27.93 1.12
CA MET A 1 -6.80 -27.57 1.67
C MET A 1 -6.00 -26.69 0.71
N LEU A 2 -5.73 -27.11 -0.53
CA LEU A 2 -5.04 -26.24 -1.49
C LEU A 2 -5.85 -24.98 -1.86
N LEU A 3 -7.13 -25.14 -2.19
CA LEU A 3 -8.04 -24.04 -2.51
C LEU A 3 -8.20 -23.04 -1.35
N THR A 4 -8.27 -23.52 -0.11
CA THR A 4 -8.39 -22.67 1.08
C THR A 4 -7.12 -21.86 1.33
N ILE A 5 -5.95 -22.47 1.13
CA ILE A 5 -4.66 -21.76 1.22
C ILE A 5 -4.56 -20.72 0.10
N ALA A 6 -4.88 -21.09 -1.14
CA ALA A 6 -4.86 -20.16 -2.27
C ALA A 6 -5.81 -18.97 -2.03
N ALA A 7 -7.04 -19.23 -1.56
CA ALA A 7 -7.99 -18.18 -1.22
C ALA A 7 -7.46 -17.27 -0.10
N ALA A 8 -6.84 -17.83 0.94
CA ALA A 8 -6.24 -17.05 2.02
C ALA A 8 -5.12 -16.13 1.51
N VAL A 9 -4.22 -16.65 0.66
CA VAL A 9 -3.15 -15.86 0.04
C VAL A 9 -3.71 -14.71 -0.80
N VAL A 10 -4.75 -14.97 -1.60
CA VAL A 10 -5.38 -13.96 -2.45
C VAL A 10 -6.07 -12.88 -1.62
N VAL A 11 -6.88 -13.27 -0.62
CA VAL A 11 -7.60 -12.32 0.23
C VAL A 11 -6.64 -11.49 1.07
N LEU A 12 -5.66 -12.13 1.71
CA LEU A 12 -4.65 -11.44 2.51
C LEU A 12 -3.80 -10.50 1.64
N GLY A 13 -3.38 -10.96 0.46
CA GLY A 13 -2.64 -10.14 -0.50
C GLY A 13 -3.44 -8.92 -0.94
N ALA A 14 -4.74 -9.07 -1.23
CA ALA A 14 -5.60 -7.95 -1.59
C ALA A 14 -5.75 -6.92 -0.46
N VAL A 15 -5.97 -7.38 0.78
CA VAL A 15 -6.11 -6.50 1.95
C VAL A 15 -4.81 -5.74 2.22
N ILE A 16 -3.66 -6.40 2.14
CA ILE A 16 -2.36 -5.74 2.33
C ILE A 16 -2.10 -4.77 1.18
N PHE A 17 -2.35 -5.16 -0.07
CA PHE A 17 -2.17 -4.27 -1.22
C PHE A 17 -2.97 -2.98 -1.06
N VAL A 18 -4.24 -3.07 -0.70
CA VAL A 18 -5.10 -1.90 -0.47
C VAL A 18 -4.60 -1.06 0.71
N HIS A 19 -4.09 -1.69 1.76
CA HIS A 19 -3.48 -1.02 2.91
C HIS A 19 -2.28 -0.16 2.49
N GLU A 20 -1.34 -0.73 1.74
CA GLU A 20 -0.15 -0.02 1.25
C GLU A 20 -0.54 1.11 0.28
N VAL A 21 -1.55 0.89 -0.56
CA VAL A 21 -2.09 1.96 -1.43
C VAL A 21 -2.61 3.13 -0.60
N GLY A 22 -3.24 2.88 0.56
CA GLY A 22 -3.65 3.92 1.49
C GLY A 22 -2.49 4.80 1.96
N HIS A 23 -1.43 4.18 2.46
CA HIS A 23 -0.20 4.89 2.86
C HIS A 23 0.42 5.67 1.71
N PHE A 24 0.54 5.03 0.55
CA PHE A 24 1.12 5.62 -0.65
C PHE A 24 0.36 6.87 -1.11
N LEU A 25 -0.96 6.77 -1.24
CA LEU A 25 -1.80 7.89 -1.68
C LEU A 25 -1.74 9.05 -0.68
N ALA A 26 -1.80 8.75 0.62
CA ALA A 26 -1.66 9.77 1.66
C ALA A 26 -0.29 10.46 1.63
N ALA A 27 0.79 9.70 1.43
CA ALA A 27 2.15 10.25 1.34
C ALA A 27 2.24 11.21 0.13
N LYS A 28 1.78 10.78 -1.05
CA LYS A 28 1.78 11.63 -2.24
C LYS A 28 0.89 12.87 -2.09
N ALA A 29 -0.28 12.73 -1.45
CA ALA A 29 -1.21 13.85 -1.22
C ALA A 29 -0.67 14.89 -0.23
N THR A 30 0.13 14.47 0.76
CA THR A 30 0.78 15.36 1.74
C THR A 30 2.13 15.88 1.26
N GLY A 31 2.54 15.50 0.04
CA GLY A 31 3.82 15.88 -0.56
C GLY A 31 5.03 15.21 0.08
N VAL A 32 4.85 14.05 0.70
CA VAL A 32 5.94 13.18 1.16
C VAL A 32 6.49 12.41 -0.04
N GLY A 33 7.82 12.38 -0.15
CA GLY A 33 8.54 11.60 -1.14
C GLY A 33 8.35 10.10 -0.90
N VAL A 34 8.18 9.33 -1.97
CA VAL A 34 8.11 7.87 -1.89
C VAL A 34 9.20 7.30 -2.77
N ILE A 35 10.14 6.62 -2.13
CA ILE A 35 11.32 5.99 -2.75
C ILE A 35 10.90 4.71 -3.47
N ARG A 36 10.15 3.86 -2.77
CA ARG A 36 9.73 2.55 -3.29
C ARG A 36 8.34 2.16 -2.81
N PHE A 37 7.54 1.67 -3.74
CA PHE A 37 6.28 0.98 -3.48
C PHE A 37 6.47 -0.48 -3.85
N SER A 38 6.46 -1.36 -2.84
CA SER A 38 6.67 -2.79 -3.03
C SER A 38 5.39 -3.57 -2.75
N ILE A 39 5.01 -4.43 -3.69
CA ILE A 39 3.99 -5.47 -3.46
C ILE A 39 4.74 -6.76 -3.15
N GLY A 40 4.52 -7.28 -1.95
CA GLY A 40 5.30 -8.37 -1.39
C GLY A 40 6.55 -7.92 -0.64
N PHE A 41 7.25 -8.89 -0.05
CA PHE A 41 8.49 -8.71 0.70
C PHE A 41 9.62 -9.61 0.18
N GLY A 42 10.83 -9.40 0.70
CA GLY A 42 12.03 -10.14 0.30
C GLY A 42 12.64 -9.63 -1.00
N PRO A 43 13.51 -10.44 -1.65
CA PRO A 43 14.26 -10.01 -2.81
C PRO A 43 13.33 -9.54 -3.91
N ALA A 44 13.61 -8.37 -4.44
CA ALA A 44 12.80 -7.80 -5.48
C ALA A 44 12.94 -8.60 -6.79
N THR A 45 11.82 -8.83 -7.48
CA THR A 45 11.83 -9.58 -8.75
C THR A 45 12.37 -8.71 -9.89
N PRO A 46 12.66 -9.28 -11.08
CA PRO A 46 12.91 -8.47 -12.28
C PRO A 46 11.71 -7.62 -12.72
N LEU A 47 10.51 -7.88 -12.18
CA LEU A 47 9.32 -7.06 -12.43
C LEU A 47 9.35 -5.81 -11.53
N ARG A 48 10.16 -4.85 -11.96
CA ARG A 48 10.23 -3.51 -11.37
C ARG A 48 10.21 -2.45 -12.46
N PHE A 49 9.61 -1.31 -12.18
CA PHE A 49 9.68 -0.15 -13.05
C PHE A 49 9.70 1.13 -12.23
N ARG A 50 10.20 2.20 -12.83
CA ARG A 50 10.26 3.51 -12.18
C ARG A 50 9.29 4.47 -12.84
N ARG A 51 8.56 5.23 -12.02
CA ARG A 51 7.73 6.34 -12.50
C ARG A 51 7.96 7.55 -11.60
N GLY A 52 8.59 8.58 -12.18
CA GLY A 52 9.07 9.74 -11.43
C GLY A 52 10.13 9.32 -10.41
N ASP A 53 9.91 9.69 -9.15
CA ASP A 53 10.82 9.38 -8.04
C ASP A 53 10.50 8.07 -7.33
N THR A 54 9.41 7.39 -7.70
CA THR A 54 8.98 6.15 -7.05
C THR A 54 9.34 4.94 -7.88
N GLU A 55 10.04 3.98 -7.26
CA GLU A 55 10.27 2.64 -7.79
C GLU A 55 9.10 1.72 -7.41
N TYR A 56 8.48 1.08 -8.40
CA TYR A 56 7.42 0.10 -8.21
C TYR A 56 8.01 -1.29 -8.39
N VAL A 57 7.85 -2.13 -7.39
CA VAL A 57 8.48 -3.46 -7.35
C VAL A 57 7.45 -4.51 -6.99
N LEU A 58 7.49 -5.63 -7.68
CA LEU A 58 6.89 -6.88 -7.21
C LEU A 58 8.00 -7.73 -6.58
N SER A 59 7.84 -8.16 -5.33
CA SER A 59 8.81 -9.02 -4.64
C SER A 59 8.39 -10.49 -4.66
N TRP A 60 9.35 -11.39 -4.42
CA TRP A 60 9.12 -12.83 -4.52
C TRP A 60 8.08 -13.38 -3.54
N PHE A 61 7.97 -12.78 -2.35
CA PHE A 61 6.99 -13.23 -1.36
C PHE A 61 5.74 -12.36 -1.42
N PRO A 62 4.58 -12.87 -1.90
CA PRO A 62 3.38 -12.07 -2.11
C PRO A 62 2.62 -11.72 -0.82
N LEU A 63 3.07 -12.22 0.34
CA LEU A 63 2.39 -12.09 1.63
C LEU A 63 2.76 -10.78 2.35
N GLY A 64 2.69 -9.65 1.67
CA GLY A 64 3.09 -8.38 2.25
C GLY A 64 3.15 -7.24 1.25
N GLY A 65 3.78 -6.16 1.69
CA GLY A 65 4.10 -4.99 0.90
C GLY A 65 4.73 -3.94 1.81
N TYR A 66 5.32 -2.91 1.23
CA TYR A 66 5.76 -1.75 2.00
C TYR A 66 5.81 -0.51 1.13
N VAL A 67 5.56 0.64 1.76
CA VAL A 67 5.81 1.97 1.20
C VAL A 67 7.02 2.58 1.90
N MET A 68 8.12 2.62 1.17
CA MET A 68 9.36 3.25 1.62
C MET A 68 9.28 4.76 1.35
N MET A 69 9.08 5.53 2.42
CA MET A 69 8.95 6.98 2.37
C MET A 69 10.31 7.64 2.56
N ALA A 70 10.48 8.81 1.96
CA ALA A 70 11.67 9.61 2.20
C ALA A 70 11.72 10.01 3.68
N SER A 71 12.69 9.48 4.41
CA SER A 71 13.01 9.87 5.78
C SER A 71 14.43 10.37 5.88
N GLU A 72 14.75 11.11 6.94
CA GLU A 72 16.12 11.50 7.26
C GLU A 72 17.06 10.27 7.35
N GLU A 73 16.60 9.18 7.95
CA GLU A 73 17.38 7.94 8.07
C GLU A 73 17.74 7.35 6.69
N GLU A 74 16.80 7.33 5.75
CA GLU A 74 17.02 6.78 4.40
C GLU A 74 17.77 7.72 3.45
N THR A 75 17.94 8.99 3.82
CA THR A 75 18.67 10.00 3.04
C THR A 75 20.02 10.40 3.65
N SER A 76 20.34 9.91 4.86
CA SER A 76 21.54 10.24 5.64
C SER A 76 22.85 9.59 5.17
N ASP A 77 22.85 8.83 4.06
CA ASP A 77 24.09 8.26 3.53
C ASP A 77 25.08 9.35 3.12
N GLU A 78 26.38 9.09 3.30
CA GLU A 78 27.50 10.03 3.09
C GLU A 78 27.55 10.67 1.68
N THR A 79 26.74 10.16 0.74
CA THR A 79 26.62 10.67 -0.64
C THR A 79 25.41 11.61 -0.85
N GLY A 80 24.59 11.87 0.19
CA GLY A 80 23.43 12.75 0.12
C GLY A 80 22.36 12.26 -0.87
N GLY A 81 22.23 10.95 -1.04
CA GLY A 81 21.30 10.29 -1.95
C GLY A 81 20.70 9.06 -1.29
N VAL A 82 19.58 8.58 -1.82
CA VAL A 82 18.95 7.35 -1.33
C VAL A 82 19.73 6.16 -1.89
N ARG A 83 20.18 5.27 -0.99
CA ARG A 83 20.95 4.06 -1.30
C ARG A 83 20.36 3.30 -2.48
N ALA A 84 21.24 2.82 -3.37
CA ALA A 84 20.87 1.94 -4.46
C ALA A 84 20.25 0.66 -3.91
N LEU A 85 18.94 0.54 -3.98
CA LEU A 85 18.20 -0.59 -3.47
C LEU A 85 18.40 -1.81 -4.39
N GLU A 86 19.04 -2.86 -3.88
CA GLU A 86 19.22 -4.16 -4.57
C GLU A 86 19.81 -4.05 -5.99
N GLY A 87 20.85 -3.22 -6.16
CA GLY A 87 21.52 -3.03 -7.46
C GLY A 87 20.72 -2.18 -8.46
N GLY A 88 19.61 -1.59 -8.03
CA GLY A 88 18.90 -0.54 -8.76
C GLY A 88 19.69 0.77 -8.85
N PRO A 89 19.29 1.71 -9.71
CA PRO A 89 19.97 3.00 -9.81
C PRO A 89 19.84 3.77 -8.49
N ALA A 90 20.94 4.41 -8.06
CA ALA A 90 20.91 5.34 -6.93
C ALA A 90 19.83 6.41 -7.15
N GLN A 91 19.07 6.71 -6.10
CA GLN A 91 17.99 7.67 -6.14
C GLN A 91 18.49 9.01 -5.62
N ARG A 92 18.12 10.11 -6.30
CA ARG A 92 18.40 11.46 -5.83
C ARG A 92 17.75 11.63 -4.45
N ALA A 93 18.43 12.28 -3.50
CA ALA A 93 17.78 12.63 -2.25
C ALA A 93 16.55 13.51 -2.52
N PHE A 94 15.50 13.24 -1.74
CA PHE A 94 14.36 14.11 -1.66
C PHE A 94 14.75 15.40 -0.92
N PRO A 95 14.24 16.57 -1.35
CA PRO A 95 14.47 17.81 -0.62
C PRO A 95 13.88 17.70 0.79
N PRO A 96 14.40 18.44 1.79
CA PRO A 96 13.96 18.32 3.19
C PRO A 96 12.45 18.49 3.36
N GLU A 97 11.83 19.38 2.58
CA GLU A 97 10.39 19.62 2.56
C GLU A 97 9.52 18.41 2.12
N GLN A 98 10.12 17.41 1.48
CA GLN A 98 9.46 16.18 1.05
C GLN A 98 9.76 14.99 1.97
N GLN A 99 10.62 15.16 2.97
CA GLN A 99 10.85 14.14 3.99
C GLN A 99 9.63 14.01 4.91
N PHE A 100 9.42 12.81 5.43
CA PHE A 100 8.29 12.51 6.30
C PHE A 100 8.35 13.31 7.61
N GLU A 101 9.55 13.50 8.16
CA GLU A 101 9.79 14.17 9.44
C GLU A 101 9.51 15.68 9.39
N SER A 102 9.72 16.31 8.22
CA SER A 102 9.50 17.74 8.03
C SER A 102 8.02 18.12 7.90
N LYS A 103 7.13 17.12 7.73
CA LYS A 103 5.69 17.37 7.62
C LYS A 103 5.07 17.68 8.98
N PRO A 104 4.02 18.53 9.01
CA PRO A 104 3.26 18.77 10.23
C PRO A 104 2.64 17.47 10.76
N LEU A 105 2.45 17.40 12.08
CA LEU A 105 2.00 16.18 12.77
C LEU A 105 0.70 15.59 12.19
N TRP A 106 -0.25 16.44 11.79
CA TRP A 106 -1.51 15.98 11.21
C TRP A 106 -1.29 15.19 9.91
N ALA A 107 -0.32 15.59 9.08
CA ALA A 107 -0.02 14.93 7.83
C ALA A 107 0.65 13.57 8.10
N ARG A 108 1.55 13.52 9.07
CA ARG A 108 2.20 12.29 9.51
C ARG A 108 1.19 11.29 10.08
N ILE A 109 0.28 11.76 10.93
CA ILE A 109 -0.83 10.95 11.48
C ILE A 109 -1.72 10.44 10.35
N LEU A 110 -2.08 11.30 9.40
CA LEU A 110 -2.90 10.91 8.25
C LEU A 110 -2.21 9.81 7.45
N VAL A 111 -0.92 9.97 7.12
CA VAL A 111 -0.16 8.95 6.38
C VAL A 111 -0.07 7.63 7.14
N ILE A 112 0.21 7.65 8.44
CA ILE A 112 0.30 6.43 9.27
C ILE A 112 -1.07 5.74 9.42
N THR A 113 -2.16 6.50 9.46
CA THR A 113 -3.51 5.92 9.64
C THR A 113 -4.19 5.58 8.32
N ALA A 114 -3.72 6.12 7.19
CA ALA A 114 -4.35 5.96 5.88
C ALA A 114 -4.48 4.51 5.44
N GLY A 115 -3.52 3.64 5.73
CA GLY A 115 -3.63 2.22 5.37
C GLY A 115 -4.80 1.53 6.06
N VAL A 116 -5.01 1.79 7.35
CA VAL A 116 -6.14 1.22 8.11
C VAL A 116 -7.47 1.78 7.62
N LEU A 117 -7.54 3.10 7.39
CA LEU A 117 -8.73 3.75 6.87
C LEU A 117 -9.10 3.25 5.47
N MET A 118 -8.10 3.01 4.61
CA MET A 118 -8.32 2.48 3.27
C MET A 118 -8.87 1.06 3.31
N ASN A 119 -8.40 0.21 4.24
CA ASN A 119 -8.96 -1.12 4.43
C ASN A 119 -10.41 -1.08 4.93
N ALA A 120 -10.73 -0.17 5.85
CA ALA A 120 -12.11 0.02 6.30
C ALA A 120 -13.02 0.48 5.15
N ALA A 121 -12.55 1.43 4.34
CA ALA A 121 -13.27 1.91 3.15
C ALA A 121 -13.45 0.80 2.10
N PHE A 122 -12.41 -0.01 1.86
CA PHE A 122 -12.47 -1.14 0.94
C PHE A 122 -13.45 -2.22 1.41
N ALA A 123 -13.43 -2.58 2.70
CA ALA A 123 -14.39 -3.52 3.27
C ALA A 123 -15.82 -3.00 3.11
N TRP A 124 -16.07 -1.75 3.47
CA TRP A 124 -17.39 -1.13 3.30
C TRP A 124 -17.85 -1.15 1.84
N GLY A 125 -17.00 -0.72 0.90
CA GLY A 125 -17.30 -0.73 -0.53
C GLY A 125 -17.54 -2.14 -1.08
N LEU A 126 -16.75 -3.12 -0.65
CA LEU A 126 -16.90 -4.52 -1.05
C LEU A 126 -18.24 -5.09 -0.55
N TYR A 127 -18.59 -4.88 0.71
CA TYR A 127 -19.88 -5.33 1.26
C TYR A 127 -21.06 -4.62 0.60
N ALA A 128 -20.97 -3.32 0.34
CA ALA A 128 -22.00 -2.57 -0.38
C ALA A 128 -22.20 -3.12 -1.80
N ALA A 129 -21.12 -3.37 -2.54
CA ALA A 129 -21.17 -3.93 -3.88
C ALA A 129 -21.80 -5.34 -3.88
N LEU A 130 -21.45 -6.17 -2.90
CA LEU A 130 -22.06 -7.49 -2.74
C LEU A 130 -23.56 -7.40 -2.42
N ALA A 131 -23.97 -6.49 -1.53
CA ALA A 131 -25.37 -6.29 -1.20
C ALA A 131 -26.21 -5.85 -2.40
N LEU A 132 -25.67 -4.92 -3.20
CA LEU A 132 -26.33 -4.46 -4.43
C LEU A 132 -26.37 -5.55 -5.52
N GLY A 133 -25.31 -6.38 -5.61
CA GLY A 133 -25.19 -7.41 -6.63
C GLY A 133 -26.02 -8.67 -6.36
N TYR A 134 -26.14 -9.09 -5.10
CA TYR A 134 -26.86 -10.32 -4.74
C TYR A 134 -28.32 -10.11 -4.33
N GLY A 135 -28.74 -8.87 -4.05
CA GLY A 135 -30.11 -8.53 -3.65
C GLY A 135 -30.49 -9.10 -2.27
N SER A 136 -31.46 -8.48 -1.60
CA SER A 136 -32.06 -9.06 -0.40
C SER A 136 -32.90 -10.28 -0.80
N ARG A 137 -32.58 -11.46 -0.26
CA ARG A 137 -33.52 -12.59 -0.30
C ARG A 137 -34.72 -12.22 0.56
N GLU A 138 -35.79 -11.79 -0.09
CA GLU A 138 -37.11 -11.74 0.54
C GLU A 138 -37.58 -13.19 0.67
N ASP A 139 -37.57 -13.74 1.89
CA ASP A 139 -38.23 -15.01 2.15
C ASP A 139 -39.74 -14.79 1.96
N PRO A 140 -40.40 -15.50 1.03
CA PRO A 140 -41.83 -15.32 0.83
C PRO A 140 -42.56 -15.74 2.10
N THR A 141 -43.12 -14.77 2.81
CA THR A 141 -44.04 -14.99 3.93
C THR A 141 -45.40 -15.41 3.36
N THR A 142 -45.45 -16.59 2.75
CA THR A 142 -46.71 -17.27 2.48
C THR A 142 -47.26 -17.74 3.82
N VAL A 143 -48.07 -16.89 4.48
CA VAL A 143 -49.03 -17.35 5.48
C VAL A 143 -50.09 -18.17 4.73
N MET A 144 -50.04 -19.49 4.89
CA MET A 144 -51.12 -20.36 4.43
C MET A 144 -52.35 -20.09 5.32
N ALA A 145 -53.39 -19.54 4.70
CA ALA A 145 -54.73 -19.40 5.27
C ALA A 145 -55.53 -20.70 5.12
#